data_AF-A0A1B6LS58-F1
#
_entry.id   AF-A0A1B6LS58-F1
#
_cell.length_a   1.000
_cell.length_b   1.000
_cell.length_c   1.000
_cell.angle_alpha   90.00
_cell.angle_beta   90.00
_cell.angle_gamma   90.00
#
_symmetry.space_group_name_H-M   'P 1'
#
loop_
_entity.id
_entity.type
_entity.pdbx_description
1 polymer ?
#
loop_
_entity_poly.entity_id
_entity_poly.type
_entity_poly.pdbx_seq_one_letter_code
_entity_poly.pdbx_strand_id
1 'polypeptide(L)'
;TQTAAHVMDVRKILAESESTGDGIKVWAQLETKQALDNLGSIVEVADAIVLSRVSLTQTAAHVMDVRKILAESESTGDGIKVWAQLETKQALDNLGSIVEVADAIVLSRVSLTQ
;
A
#
# COMPACT_ATOMS: atom_id res chain seq x y z
N THR A 1 -4.79 7.04 -2.76
CA THR A 1 -6.17 6.62 -2.45
C THR A 1 -6.56 7.05 -1.04
N GLN A 2 -7.82 7.45 -0.82
CA GLN A 2 -8.33 7.88 0.50
C GLN A 2 -9.50 7.03 0.99
N THR A 3 -10.27 6.44 0.06
CA THR A 3 -11.49 5.68 0.33
C THR A 3 -11.60 4.52 -0.66
N ALA A 4 -12.43 3.52 -0.34
CA ALA A 4 -12.76 2.41 -1.22
C ALA A 4 -13.40 2.87 -2.55
N ALA A 5 -14.19 3.96 -2.51
CA ALA A 5 -14.85 4.51 -3.69
C ALA A 5 -13.85 4.87 -4.79
N HIS A 6 -12.70 5.49 -4.45
CA HIS A 6 -11.65 5.78 -5.43
C HIS A 6 -11.12 4.52 -6.12
N VAL A 7 -11.07 3.38 -5.42
CA VAL A 7 -10.64 2.09 -6.01
C VAL A 7 -11.74 1.52 -6.90
N MET A 8 -13.00 1.59 -6.45
CA MET A 8 -14.15 1.13 -7.23
C MET A 8 -14.33 1.92 -8.53
N ASP A 9 -14.09 3.24 -8.52
CA ASP A 9 -14.14 4.07 -9.73
C ASP A 9 -13.12 3.59 -10.78
N VAL A 10 -11.88 3.29 -10.36
CA VAL A 10 -10.86 2.71 -11.24
C VAL A 10 -11.30 1.33 -11.76
N ARG A 11 -11.84 0.47 -10.89
CA ARG A 11 -12.34 -0.85 -11.31
C ARG A 11 -13.47 -0.75 -12.33
N LYS A 12 -14.37 0.21 -12.16
CA LYS A 12 -15.46 0.46 -13.11
C LYS A 12 -14.92 0.86 -14.48
N ILE A 13 -13.94 1.78 -14.52
CA ILE A 13 -13.27 2.16 -15.76
C ILE A 13 -12.61 0.95 -16.43
N LEU A 14 -11.96 0.07 -15.65
CA LEU A 14 -11.36 -1.15 -16.17
C LEU A 14 -12.40 -2.14 -16.71
N ALA A 15 -13.53 -2.33 -16.01
CA ALA A 15 -14.61 -3.21 -16.43
C ALA A 15 -15.31 -2.73 -17.72
N GLU A 16 -15.36 -1.42 -17.94
CA GLU A 16 -15.89 -0.81 -19.16
C GLU A 16 -14.92 -0.91 -20.36
N SER A 17 -13.67 -1.36 -20.15
CA SER A 17 -12.70 -1.55 -21.24
C SER A 17 -12.88 -2.91 -21.94
N GLU A 18 -13.12 -2.91 -23.25
CA GLU A 18 -13.67 -4.04 -24.01
C GLU A 18 -12.80 -5.33 -24.09
N SER A 19 -11.58 -5.39 -23.53
CA SER A 19 -10.79 -6.64 -23.55
C SER A 19 -9.54 -6.69 -22.66
N THR A 20 -9.01 -5.56 -22.18
CA THR A 20 -7.73 -5.53 -21.45
C THR A 20 -7.86 -5.32 -19.94
N GLY A 21 -9.03 -4.91 -19.45
CA GLY A 21 -9.23 -4.55 -18.05
C GLY A 21 -9.34 -5.73 -17.08
N ASP A 22 -9.88 -6.87 -17.53
CA ASP A 22 -10.33 -7.97 -16.64
C ASP A 22 -9.20 -8.73 -15.93
N GLY A 23 -7.94 -8.43 -16.29
CA GLY A 23 -6.74 -8.96 -15.61
C GLY A 23 -5.93 -7.92 -14.83
N ILE A 24 -6.32 -6.63 -14.88
CA ILE A 24 -5.51 -5.55 -14.30
C ILE A 24 -5.72 -5.50 -12.78
N LYS A 25 -4.61 -5.68 -12.07
CA LYS A 25 -4.56 -5.54 -10.61
C LYS A 25 -4.53 -4.06 -10.22
N VAL A 26 -5.32 -3.70 -9.21
CA VAL A 26 -5.42 -2.34 -8.69
C VAL A 26 -4.81 -2.31 -7.29
N TRP A 27 -3.69 -1.57 -7.15
CA TRP A 27 -3.04 -1.37 -5.86
C TRP A 27 -3.38 0.01 -5.31
N ALA A 28 -3.90 0.06 -4.09
CA ALA A 28 -4.24 1.32 -3.45
C ALA A 28 -2.98 1.92 -2.80
N GLN A 29 -2.49 3.02 -3.37
CA GLN A 29 -1.41 3.78 -2.75
C GLN A 29 -1.95 4.64 -1.61
N LEU A 30 -1.42 4.47 -0.40
CA LEU A 30 -1.84 5.15 0.82
C LEU A 30 -0.79 6.18 1.21
N GLU A 31 -1.19 7.44 1.26
CA GLU A 31 -0.28 8.58 1.46
C GLU A 31 -0.67 9.47 2.66
N THR A 32 -1.75 9.13 3.35
CA THR A 32 -2.34 9.98 4.40
C THR A 32 -2.84 9.13 5.55
N LYS A 33 -3.00 9.76 6.71
CA LYS A 33 -3.64 9.14 7.88
C LYS A 33 -5.08 8.71 7.58
N GLN A 34 -5.84 9.55 6.88
CA GLN A 34 -7.22 9.20 6.48
C GLN A 34 -7.29 7.90 5.66
N ALA A 35 -6.31 7.64 4.80
CA ALA A 35 -6.26 6.39 4.05
C ALA A 35 -6.01 5.17 4.96
N LEU A 36 -5.25 5.33 6.05
CA LEU A 36 -5.11 4.29 7.08
C LEU A 36 -6.38 4.12 7.92
N ASP A 37 -7.05 5.22 8.29
CA ASP A 37 -8.30 5.18 9.03
C ASP A 37 -9.40 4.43 8.23
N ASN A 38 -9.35 4.52 6.90
CA ASN A 38 -10.26 3.82 5.97
C ASN A 38 -9.74 2.48 5.45
N LEU A 39 -8.62 1.97 6.00
CA LEU A 39 -7.88 0.84 5.43
C LEU A 39 -8.76 -0.40 5.23
N GLY A 40 -9.57 -0.76 6.21
CA GLY A 40 -10.47 -1.93 6.15
C GLY A 40 -11.36 -1.91 4.89
N SER A 41 -12.00 -0.77 4.60
CA SER A 41 -12.84 -0.64 3.41
C SER A 41 -12.03 -0.65 2.10
N ILE A 42 -10.81 -0.09 2.12
CA ILE A 42 -9.95 -0.04 0.93
C ILE A 42 -9.46 -1.44 0.56
N VAL A 43 -9.11 -2.26 1.54
CA VAL A 43 -8.55 -3.60 1.31
C VAL A 43 -9.58 -4.64 0.87
N GLU A 44 -10.87 -4.37 1.06
CA GLU A 44 -11.96 -5.18 0.50
C GLU A 44 -12.03 -5.10 -1.02
N VAL A 45 -11.55 -3.99 -1.59
CA VAL A 45 -11.65 -3.72 -3.03
C VAL A 45 -10.30 -3.59 -3.72
N ALA A 46 -9.18 -3.46 -3.02
CA ALA A 46 -7.85 -3.39 -3.61
C ALA A 46 -7.20 -4.79 -3.70
N ASP A 47 -6.37 -5.02 -4.72
CA ASP A 47 -5.59 -6.27 -4.82
C ASP A 47 -4.34 -6.26 -3.92
N ALA A 48 -3.82 -5.06 -3.63
CA ALA A 48 -2.70 -4.82 -2.71
C ALA A 48 -2.75 -3.37 -2.22
N ILE A 49 -1.92 -3.05 -1.22
CA ILE A 49 -1.68 -1.67 -0.80
C ILE A 49 -0.22 -1.30 -0.95
N VAL A 50 0.02 -0.04 -1.30
CA VAL A 50 1.35 0.56 -1.29
C VAL A 50 1.37 1.61 -0.21
N LEU A 51 2.22 1.44 0.80
CA LEU A 51 2.46 2.46 1.81
C LEU A 51 3.48 3.45 1.26
N SER A 52 3.14 4.74 1.30
CA SER A 52 3.98 5.82 0.76
C SER A 52 4.03 6.99 1.73
N ARG A 53 5.01 7.89 1.52
CA ARG A 53 5.36 9.02 2.36
C ARG A 53 6.06 8.71 3.68
N VAL A 54 6.81 9.71 4.13
CA VAL A 54 7.72 9.69 5.29
C VAL A 54 7.05 9.27 6.59
N SER A 55 5.75 9.51 6.78
CA SER A 55 5.08 9.10 8.01
C SER A 55 4.72 7.61 8.05
N LEU A 56 4.83 6.87 6.93
CA LEU A 56 4.27 5.52 6.80
C LEU A 56 5.27 4.43 6.43
N THR A 57 6.50 4.76 5.98
CA THR A 57 7.44 3.75 5.46
C THR A 57 8.92 3.94 5.80
N GLN A 58 9.25 4.62 6.90
CA GLN A 58 10.66 4.83 7.28
C GLN A 58 11.32 3.66 8.03
N THR A 59 10.51 2.80 8.64
CA THR A 59 10.96 1.76 9.57
C THR A 59 10.07 0.53 9.42
N ALA A 60 10.58 -0.63 9.84
CA ALA A 60 9.77 -1.85 9.93
C ALA A 60 8.53 -1.67 10.83
N ALA A 61 8.65 -0.88 11.89
CA ALA A 61 7.54 -0.59 12.81
C ALA A 61 6.34 0.03 12.09
N HIS A 62 6.56 0.99 11.18
CA HIS A 62 5.46 1.58 10.42
C HIS A 62 4.72 0.55 9.56
N VAL A 63 5.44 -0.40 8.95
CA VAL A 63 4.82 -1.48 8.17
C VAL A 63 4.08 -2.46 9.09
N MET A 64 4.65 -2.78 10.25
CA MET A 64 4.02 -3.64 11.25
C MET A 64 2.74 -3.03 11.83
N ASP A 65 2.68 -1.71 12.04
CA ASP A 65 1.48 -1.03 12.51
C ASP A 65 0.33 -1.22 11.52
N VAL A 66 0.60 -1.09 10.22
CA VAL A 66 -0.39 -1.36 9.17
C VAL A 66 -0.81 -2.84 9.16
N ARG A 67 0.16 -3.76 9.28
CA ARG A 67 -0.17 -5.20 9.37
C ARG A 67 -1.05 -5.51 10.57
N LYS A 68 -0.84 -4.85 11.70
CA LYS A 68 -1.67 -5.00 12.89
C LYS A 68 -3.11 -4.53 12.63
N ILE A 69 -3.27 -3.37 12.00
CA ILE A 69 -4.60 -2.87 11.59
C ILE A 69 -5.29 -3.87 10.65
N LEU A 70 -4.55 -4.46 9.71
CA LEU A 70 -5.08 -5.47 8.79
C LEU A 70 -5.47 -6.78 9.50
N ALA A 71 -4.67 -7.24 10.45
CA ALA A 71 -4.96 -8.44 11.24
C ALA A 71 -6.16 -8.25 12.18
N GLU A 72 -6.40 -7.00 12.63
CA GLU A 72 -7.57 -6.63 13.43
C GLU A 72 -8.83 -6.39 12.58
N SER A 73 -8.70 -6.29 11.26
CA SER A 73 -9.86 -6.12 10.37
C SER A 73 -10.55 -7.46 10.11
N GLU A 74 -11.88 -7.51 10.29
CA GLU A 74 -12.69 -8.74 10.11
C GLU A 74 -12.81 -9.20 8.64
N SER A 75 -12.26 -8.43 7.69
CA SER A 75 -12.35 -8.67 6.25
C SER A 75 -11.08 -9.32 5.67
N THR A 76 -10.97 -9.37 4.34
CA THR A 76 -9.88 -9.95 3.52
C THR A 76 -8.45 -9.43 3.81
N GLY A 77 -8.25 -8.67 4.88
CA GLY A 77 -7.00 -8.02 5.26
C GLY A 77 -5.83 -8.96 5.52
N ASP A 78 -6.07 -10.18 6.04
CA ASP A 78 -4.98 -11.12 6.38
C ASP A 78 -4.23 -11.65 5.14
N GLY A 79 -4.84 -11.56 3.95
CA GLY A 79 -4.24 -11.95 2.68
C GLY A 79 -3.64 -10.81 1.86
N ILE A 80 -3.86 -9.54 2.26
CA ILE A 80 -3.49 -8.42 1.39
C ILE A 80 -1.97 -8.17 1.41
N LYS A 81 -1.42 -7.93 0.23
CA LYS A 81 -0.01 -7.62 0.08
C LYS A 81 0.27 -6.17 0.49
N VAL A 82 1.27 -5.99 1.36
CA VAL A 82 1.71 -4.69 1.86
C VAL A 82 3.06 -4.35 1.25
N TRP A 83 3.08 -3.33 0.39
CA TRP A 83 4.29 -2.92 -0.30
C TRP A 83 4.83 -1.63 0.31
N ALA A 84 6.13 -1.62 0.63
CA ALA A 84 6.78 -0.46 1.23
C ALA A 84 7.44 0.38 0.14
N GLN A 85 6.95 1.60 -0.06
CA GLN A 85 7.59 2.57 -0.95
C GLN A 85 8.68 3.33 -0.21
N LEU A 86 9.91 3.20 -0.69
CA LEU A 86 11.07 3.88 -0.14
C LEU A 86 11.27 5.19 -0.91
N GLU A 87 11.13 6.31 -0.20
CA GLU A 87 11.20 7.67 -0.77
C GLU A 87 12.26 8.56 -0.09
N THR A 88 12.90 8.06 0.96
CA THR A 88 13.90 8.81 1.75
C THR A 88 15.17 7.98 1.95
N LYS A 89 16.27 8.67 2.26
CA LYS A 89 17.52 8.02 2.67
C LYS A 89 17.32 7.16 3.93
N GLN A 90 16.59 7.65 4.94
CA GLN A 90 16.33 6.89 6.15
C GLN A 90 15.59 5.57 5.87
N ALA A 91 14.58 5.57 4.98
CA ALA A 91 13.90 4.33 4.59
C ALA A 91 14.85 3.36 3.87
N LEU A 92 15.78 3.87 3.07
CA LEU A 92 16.81 3.06 2.43
C LEU A 92 17.84 2.51 3.43
N ASP A 93 18.30 3.33 4.38
CA ASP A 93 19.23 2.92 5.44
C ASP A 93 18.59 1.82 6.32
N ASN A 94 17.26 1.84 6.47
CA ASN A 94 16.47 0.84 7.19
C ASN A 94 15.96 -0.33 6.31
N LEU A 95 16.32 -0.38 5.02
CA LEU A 95 15.82 -1.36 4.04
C LEU A 95 15.88 -2.80 4.58
N GLY A 96 16.98 -3.18 5.22
CA GLY A 96 17.16 -4.52 5.78
C GLY A 96 16.03 -4.93 6.73
N SER A 97 15.60 -4.04 7.62
CA SER A 97 14.47 -4.31 8.53
C SER A 97 13.11 -4.25 7.83
N ILE A 98 12.96 -3.38 6.82
CA ILE A 98 11.70 -3.20 6.09
C ILE A 98 11.40 -4.44 5.22
N VAL A 99 12.41 -5.05 4.60
CA VAL A 99 12.21 -6.26 3.77
C VAL A 99 11.79 -7.48 4.58
N GLU A 100 12.09 -7.53 5.88
CA GLU A 100 11.66 -8.63 6.75
C GLU A 100 10.14 -8.62 6.98
N VAL A 101 9.50 -7.45 6.81
CA VAL A 101 8.09 -7.26 7.13
C VAL A 101 7.24 -6.84 5.94
N ALA A 102 7.80 -6.31 4.86
CA ALA A 102 7.05 -5.94 3.65
C ALA A 102 6.92 -7.13 2.68
N ASP A 103 5.83 -7.21 1.93
CA ASP A 103 5.68 -8.20 0.86
C ASP A 103 6.45 -7.83 -0.41
N ALA A 104 6.67 -6.53 -0.63
CA ALA A 104 7.47 -6.01 -1.74
C ALA A 104 8.03 -4.62 -1.41
N ILE A 105 9.06 -4.21 -2.15
CA ILE A 105 9.67 -2.89 -2.08
C ILE A 105 9.37 -2.12 -3.37
N VAL A 106 8.85 -0.90 -3.23
CA VAL A 106 8.72 0.06 -4.33
C VAL A 106 9.82 1.10 -4.19
N LEU A 107 10.77 1.14 -5.13
CA LEU A 107 11.84 2.14 -5.13
C LEU A 107 11.36 3.42 -5.82
N SER A 108 11.45 4.57 -5.15
CA SER A 108 10.95 5.84 -5.69
C SER A 108 11.76 7.04 -5.21
N ARG A 109 12.26 7.89 -6.12
CA ARG A 109 12.86 9.22 -5.82
C ARG A 109 13.99 9.26 -4.76
N VAL A 110 14.53 8.12 -4.31
CA VAL A 110 15.64 8.08 -3.34
C VAL A 110 16.94 8.48 -4.04
N SER A 111 17.61 9.49 -3.49
CA SER A 111 19.00 9.79 -3.86
C SER A 111 19.95 9.00 -2.96
N LEU A 112 20.90 8.29 -3.57
CA LEU A 112 21.93 7.52 -2.86
C LEU A 112 23.08 8.40 -2.35
N THR A 113 23.12 9.68 -2.71
CA THR A 113 24.29 10.55 -2.58
C THR A 113 24.05 11.78 -1.69
N GLN A 114 23.24 11.69 -0.63
CA GLN A 114 23.27 12.73 0.41
C GLN A 114 24.51 12.61 1.28
#